data_AF-A0A6P7NQ09-F1
#
_entry.id   AF-A0A6P7NQ09-F1
#
_cell.length_a   1.000
_cell.length_b   1.000
_cell.length_c   1.000
_cell.angle_alpha   90.00
_cell.angle_beta   90.00
_cell.angle_gamma   90.00
#
_symmetry.space_group_name_H-M   'P 1'
#
loop_
_entity.id
_entity.type
_entity.pdbx_description
1 polymer ?
#
loop_
_entity_poly.entity_id
_entity_poly.type
_entity_poly.pdbx_seq_one_letter_code
_entity_poly.pdbx_strand_id
1 'polypeptide(L)'
;MDYNVKKTSSQALLSCGNGAGFTEKLLLKPRSGGSLQTERVPRSSVLERLQSFLPQMAEANEKLKQQMEEAPAGCFDIENVEEAQRVIEMDVALVELSGSESNSEDEKDSSDSEEDSDLDDEQEITEQNIKLPGDKGKKTKAHIQVLDKPGAR
;
A
#
# COMPACT_ATOMS: atom_id res chain seq x y z
N MET A 1 17.60 36.60 16.11
CA MET A 1 16.23 36.80 16.63
C MET A 1 15.78 35.47 17.17
N ASP A 2 15.92 35.29 18.47
CA ASP A 2 15.76 34.01 19.17
C ASP A 2 14.29 33.73 19.43
N TYR A 3 13.71 32.79 18.69
CA TYR A 3 12.32 32.38 18.90
C TYR A 3 12.25 31.32 20.00
N ASN A 4 12.12 31.79 21.23
CA ASN A 4 11.73 31.00 22.38
C ASN A 4 10.26 30.56 22.22
N VAL A 5 10.04 29.46 21.49
CA VAL A 5 8.74 28.78 21.46
C VAL A 5 8.56 28.15 22.84
N LYS A 6 7.78 28.80 23.71
CA LYS A 6 7.36 28.24 25.00
C LYS A 6 6.58 26.95 24.71
N LYS A 7 7.28 25.82 24.66
CA LYS A 7 6.68 24.50 24.65
C LYS A 7 5.79 24.40 25.88
N THR A 8 4.48 24.29 25.69
CA THR A 8 3.54 23.92 26.76
C THR A 8 3.67 22.43 27.06
N SER A 9 4.90 21.94 27.24
CA SER A 9 5.11 20.60 27.77
C SER A 9 4.77 20.68 29.25
N SER A 10 3.80 19.88 29.69
CA SER A 10 3.53 19.69 31.11
C SER A 10 4.80 19.17 31.78
N GLN A 11 5.52 20.05 32.47
CA GLN A 11 6.73 19.72 33.24
C GLN A 11 6.48 18.59 34.24
N ALA A 12 5.23 18.45 34.70
CA ALA A 12 4.77 17.34 35.53
C ALA A 12 4.93 15.96 34.89
N LEU A 13 4.88 15.83 33.56
CA LEU A 13 5.07 14.55 32.85
C LEU A 13 6.55 14.25 32.59
N LEU A 14 7.42 15.26 32.58
CA LEU A 14 8.86 15.12 32.36
C LEU A 14 9.62 14.75 33.65
N SER A 15 9.07 15.06 34.82
CA SER A 15 9.61 14.66 36.12
C SER A 15 9.14 13.25 36.58
N CYS A 16 8.33 12.58 35.75
CA CYS A 16 7.84 11.22 36.00
C CYS A 16 8.98 10.21 35.82
N GLY A 17 9.63 9.90 36.93
CA GLY A 17 10.77 8.96 37.01
C GLY A 17 11.43 8.98 38.38
N ASN A 18 11.27 10.07 39.15
CA ASN A 18 11.92 10.25 40.45
C ASN A 18 10.96 10.31 41.66
N GLY A 19 9.66 10.01 41.52
CA GLY A 19 8.71 10.12 42.65
C GLY A 19 7.45 9.27 42.54
N ALA A 20 7.04 8.72 43.67
CA ALA A 20 5.92 7.79 43.88
C ALA A 20 4.51 8.41 43.76
N GLY A 21 4.22 9.13 42.66
CA GLY A 21 2.96 9.90 42.53
C GLY A 21 2.08 9.60 41.32
N PHE A 22 2.57 8.87 40.29
CA PHE A 22 1.80 8.65 39.06
C PHE A 22 0.88 7.42 39.16
N THR A 23 1.22 6.45 40.01
CA THR A 23 0.43 5.22 40.23
C THR A 23 -0.95 5.52 40.81
N GLU A 24 -1.06 6.54 41.68
CA GLU A 24 -2.32 6.94 42.31
C GLU A 24 -3.27 7.65 41.33
N LYS A 25 -2.75 8.51 40.45
CA LYS A 25 -3.56 9.22 39.45
C LYS A 25 -4.04 8.35 38.29
N LEU A 26 -3.30 7.29 37.99
CA LEU A 26 -3.62 6.35 36.92
C LEU A 26 -4.28 5.06 37.44
N LEU A 27 -4.57 4.98 38.75
CA LEU A 27 -5.07 3.77 39.43
C LEU A 27 -4.25 2.52 39.09
N LEU A 28 -2.95 2.71 38.82
CA LEU A 28 -2.03 1.63 38.51
C LEU A 28 -1.51 1.06 39.83
N LYS A 29 -1.71 -0.24 40.04
CA LYS A 29 -1.12 -0.92 41.20
C LYS A 29 0.42 -0.79 41.12
N PRO A 30 1.11 -0.30 42.16
CA PRO A 30 2.57 -0.25 42.16
C PRO A 30 3.09 -1.69 42.04
N ARG A 31 3.79 -1.98 40.93
CA ARG A 31 4.37 -3.31 40.70
C ARG A 31 5.61 -3.43 41.58
N SER A 32 5.52 -4.27 42.60
CA SER A 32 6.63 -4.65 43.46
C SER A 32 7.67 -5.45 42.67
N GLY A 33 8.88 -4.91 42.55
CA GLY A 33 10.09 -5.73 42.48
C GLY A 33 10.62 -6.18 41.11
N GLY A 34 10.45 -5.41 40.03
CA GLY A 34 11.21 -5.67 38.80
C GLY A 34 11.18 -4.49 37.83
N SER A 35 12.35 -4.05 37.36
CA SER A 35 12.41 -3.19 36.18
C SER A 35 11.74 -3.92 35.02
N LEU A 36 10.73 -3.33 34.40
CA LEU A 36 10.16 -3.87 33.17
C LEU A 36 11.25 -3.76 32.09
N GLN A 37 11.89 -4.88 31.78
CA GLN A 37 12.90 -4.98 30.74
C GLN A 37 12.17 -5.02 29.40
N THR A 38 12.34 -4.00 28.57
CA THR A 38 11.87 -4.01 27.19
C THR A 38 12.99 -4.57 26.32
N GLU A 39 12.70 -5.62 25.57
CA GLU A 39 13.62 -6.15 24.56
C GLU A 39 13.37 -5.46 23.22
N ARG A 40 14.44 -5.14 22.51
CA ARG A 40 14.34 -4.55 21.18
C ARG A 40 13.95 -5.66 20.20
N VAL A 41 12.85 -5.46 19.47
CA VAL A 41 12.43 -6.39 18.42
C VAL A 41 13.54 -6.50 17.37
N PRO A 42 13.94 -7.73 16.98
CA PRO A 42 14.94 -7.93 15.93
C PRO A 42 14.47 -7.35 14.61
N ARG A 43 15.42 -6.93 13.78
CA ARG A 43 15.15 -6.34 12.46
C ARG A 43 14.54 -7.42 11.55
N SER A 44 13.54 -7.07 10.74
CA SER A 44 12.93 -8.03 9.83
C SER A 44 13.89 -8.40 8.69
N SER A 45 13.86 -9.66 8.28
CA SER A 45 14.66 -10.18 7.16
C SER A 45 14.34 -9.48 5.83
N VAL A 46 13.11 -9.00 5.68
CA VAL A 46 12.69 -8.20 4.51
C VAL A 46 13.40 -6.84 4.49
N LEU A 47 13.48 -6.15 5.63
CA LEU A 47 14.16 -4.85 5.72
C LEU A 47 15.67 -4.97 5.49
N GLU A 48 16.26 -6.11 5.85
CA GLU A 48 17.65 -6.41 5.54
C GLU A 48 17.87 -6.63 4.03
N ARG A 49 17.00 -7.40 3.37
CA ARG A 49 17.06 -7.60 1.91
C ARG A 49 16.89 -6.29 1.13
N LEU A 50 15.98 -5.42 1.57
CA LEU A 50 15.77 -4.11 0.95
C LEU A 50 17.00 -3.21 1.07
N GLN A 51 17.72 -3.30 2.19
CA GLN A 51 18.94 -2.51 2.41
C GLN A 51 20.03 -2.86 1.38
N SER A 52 20.17 -4.13 0.99
CA SER A 52 21.10 -4.54 -0.07
C SER A 52 20.56 -4.35 -1.49
N PHE A 53 19.24 -4.46 -1.67
CA PHE A 53 18.62 -4.44 -3.00
C PHE A 53 18.55 -3.04 -3.61
N LEU A 54 18.19 -2.01 -2.82
CA LEU A 54 18.00 -0.66 -3.35
C LEU A 54 19.26 -0.07 -4.00
N PRO A 55 20.48 -0.22 -3.44
CA PRO A 55 21.70 0.20 -4.11
C PRO A 55 21.95 -0.53 -5.44
N GLN A 56 21.74 -1.86 -5.48
CA GLN A 56 21.93 -2.66 -6.68
C GLN A 56 20.93 -2.26 -7.78
N MET A 57 19.67 -2.01 -7.41
CA MET A 57 18.64 -1.53 -8.32
C MET A 57 18.98 -0.14 -8.85
N ALA A 58 19.49 0.75 -8.01
CA ALA A 58 19.92 2.08 -8.44
C ALA A 58 21.06 2.01 -9.47
N GLU A 59 22.08 1.20 -9.20
CA GLU A 59 23.20 0.96 -10.14
C GLU A 59 22.71 0.35 -11.46
N ALA A 60 21.83 -0.66 -11.40
CA ALA A 60 21.24 -1.28 -12.58
C ALA A 60 20.44 -0.27 -13.42
N ASN A 61 19.68 0.62 -12.77
CA ASN A 61 18.90 1.65 -13.43
C ASN A 61 19.81 2.71 -14.10
N GLU A 62 20.90 3.12 -13.46
CA GLU A 62 21.87 4.03 -14.06
C GLU A 62 22.55 3.41 -15.28
N LYS A 63 22.95 2.13 -15.18
CA LYS A 63 23.52 1.39 -16.29
C LYS A 63 22.53 1.27 -17.44
N LEU A 64 21.26 0.95 -17.15
CA LEU A 64 20.21 0.86 -18.17
C LEU A 64 20.03 2.20 -18.89
N LYS A 65 20.00 3.32 -18.15
CA LYS A 65 19.91 4.67 -18.75
C LYS A 65 21.06 4.95 -19.70
N GLN A 66 22.30 4.67 -19.30
CA GLN A 66 23.47 4.84 -20.16
C GLN A 66 23.37 3.99 -21.43
N GLN A 67 22.92 2.75 -21.31
CA GLN A 67 22.73 1.86 -22.45
C GLN A 67 21.61 2.34 -23.39
N MET A 68 20.51 2.88 -22.84
CA MET A 68 19.42 3.45 -23.63
C MET A 68 19.85 4.72 -24.40
N GLU A 69 20.79 5.49 -23.87
CA GLU A 69 21.36 6.67 -24.56
C GLU A 69 22.30 6.29 -25.71
N GLU A 70 23.08 5.21 -25.55
CA GLU A 70 24.02 4.73 -26.57
C GLU A 70 23.33 3.88 -27.67
N ALA A 71 22.30 3.12 -27.30
CA ALA A 71 21.65 2.19 -28.20
C ALA A 71 20.69 2.88 -29.19
N PRO A 72 20.45 2.27 -30.36
CA PRO A 72 19.43 2.72 -31.30
C PRO A 72 18.03 2.72 -30.67
N ALA A 73 17.19 3.65 -31.16
CA ALA A 73 15.77 3.68 -30.81
C ALA A 73 15.11 2.33 -31.09
N GLY A 74 14.32 1.83 -30.14
CA GLY A 74 13.59 0.56 -30.25
C GLY A 74 14.34 -0.67 -29.71
N CYS A 75 15.64 -0.59 -29.39
CA CYS A 75 16.38 -1.72 -28.81
C CYS A 75 15.87 -2.12 -27.40
N PHE A 76 15.34 -1.15 -26.65
CA PHE A 76 14.79 -1.34 -25.31
C PHE A 76 13.26 -1.20 -25.29
N ASP A 77 12.61 -1.48 -26.42
CA ASP A 77 11.15 -1.50 -26.50
C ASP A 77 10.63 -2.86 -26.00
N ILE A 78 9.94 -2.85 -24.87
CA ILE A 78 9.35 -4.05 -24.25
C ILE A 78 8.10 -4.54 -24.97
N GLU A 79 7.53 -3.73 -25.85
CA GLU A 79 6.36 -4.07 -26.66
C GLU A 79 6.76 -4.63 -28.04
N ASN A 80 8.04 -4.56 -28.40
CA ASN A 80 8.53 -5.06 -29.67
C ASN A 80 8.48 -6.60 -29.71
N VAL A 81 7.48 -7.13 -30.43
CA VAL A 81 7.26 -8.56 -30.67
C VAL A 81 7.65 -9.01 -32.08
N GLU A 82 8.31 -8.16 -32.88
CA GLU A 82 8.63 -8.45 -34.28
C GLU A 82 9.56 -9.66 -34.45
N GLU A 83 10.52 -9.81 -33.54
CA GLU A 83 11.48 -10.93 -33.54
C GLU A 83 10.98 -12.16 -32.76
N ALA A 84 9.85 -12.03 -32.07
CA ALA A 84 9.26 -13.09 -31.27
C ALA A 84 8.38 -14.04 -32.11
N GLN A 85 8.25 -15.28 -31.66
CA GLN A 85 7.34 -16.23 -32.30
C GLN A 85 5.88 -15.82 -32.01
N ARG A 86 5.08 -15.69 -33.06
CA ARG A 86 3.63 -15.50 -32.95
C ARG A 86 2.98 -16.82 -32.51
N VAL A 87 2.71 -16.95 -31.22
CA VAL A 87 2.05 -18.11 -30.62
C VAL A 87 0.68 -17.67 -30.09
N ILE A 88 -0.35 -18.47 -30.33
CA ILE A 88 -1.65 -18.34 -29.68
C ILE A 88 -1.75 -19.50 -28.68
N GLU A 89 -1.63 -19.19 -27.41
CA GLU A 89 -1.87 -20.14 -26.32
C GLU A 89 -3.38 -20.23 -26.09
N MET A 90 -3.94 -21.43 -26.19
CA MET A 90 -5.37 -21.68 -26.02
C MET A 90 -5.56 -22.79 -25.00
N ASP A 91 -6.09 -22.43 -23.83
CA ASP A 91 -6.49 -23.38 -22.81
C ASP A 91 -7.85 -23.99 -23.18
N VAL A 92 -7.82 -25.18 -23.79
CA VAL A 92 -9.04 -25.92 -24.14
C VAL A 92 -9.44 -26.84 -23.00
N ALA A 93 -10.47 -26.48 -22.25
CA ALA A 93 -11.13 -27.38 -21.31
C ALA A 93 -12.13 -28.27 -22.08
N LEU A 94 -11.77 -29.53 -22.29
CA LEU A 94 -12.68 -30.52 -22.88
C LEU A 94 -13.61 -31.07 -21.80
N VAL A 95 -14.89 -30.68 -21.84
CA VAL A 95 -15.95 -31.30 -21.03
C VAL A 95 -16.64 -32.37 -21.89
N GLU A 96 -16.63 -33.62 -21.42
CA GLU A 96 -17.37 -34.71 -22.06
C GLU A 96 -18.88 -34.52 -21.84
N LEU A 97 -19.56 -33.90 -22.81
CA LEU A 97 -21.02 -33.86 -22.84
C LEU A 97 -21.54 -35.23 -23.30
N SER A 98 -21.68 -36.17 -22.36
CA SER A 98 -22.30 -37.46 -22.64
C SER A 98 -23.81 -37.26 -22.88
N GLY A 99 -24.21 -37.25 -24.16
CA GLY A 99 -25.58 -37.50 -24.61
C GLY A 99 -26.63 -36.45 -24.22
N SER A 100 -26.97 -35.58 -25.15
CA SER A 100 -28.33 -35.03 -25.26
C SER A 100 -28.55 -34.46 -26.66
N GLU A 101 -29.28 -35.20 -27.49
CA GLU A 101 -30.12 -34.59 -28.51
C GLU A 101 -31.17 -33.70 -27.80
N SER A 102 -30.89 -32.40 -27.70
CA SER A 102 -31.82 -31.46 -27.08
C SER A 102 -32.85 -30.98 -28.11
N ASN A 103 -34.06 -31.53 -28.00
CA ASN A 103 -35.28 -30.82 -28.36
C ASN A 103 -35.29 -29.45 -27.67
N SER A 104 -35.78 -28.45 -28.39
CA SER A 104 -36.18 -27.16 -27.85
C SER A 104 -37.29 -27.38 -26.82
N GLU A 105 -37.07 -27.00 -25.56
CA GLU A 105 -38.02 -26.24 -24.72
C GLU A 105 -37.43 -26.02 -23.31
N ASP A 106 -37.09 -24.75 -23.06
CA ASP A 106 -37.09 -23.99 -21.79
C ASP A 106 -36.90 -24.78 -20.48
N GLU A 107 -35.68 -24.80 -19.96
CA GLU A 107 -35.43 -24.95 -18.53
C GLU A 107 -34.48 -23.84 -18.09
N LYS A 108 -34.95 -23.05 -17.12
CA LYS A 108 -34.28 -21.87 -16.57
C LYS A 108 -33.03 -22.30 -15.81
N ASP A 109 -31.87 -22.14 -16.42
CA ASP A 109 -30.62 -22.17 -15.67
C ASP A 109 -30.42 -20.80 -15.01
N SER A 110 -30.50 -20.81 -13.69
CA SER A 110 -30.17 -19.66 -12.85
C SER A 110 -28.64 -19.53 -12.82
N SER A 111 -28.07 -19.04 -13.91
CA SER A 111 -26.70 -18.53 -13.90
C SER A 111 -26.69 -17.25 -13.07
N ASP A 112 -26.33 -17.41 -11.80
CA ASP A 112 -25.80 -16.34 -10.97
C ASP A 112 -24.46 -15.93 -11.58
N SER A 113 -24.54 -15.22 -12.69
CA SER A 113 -23.43 -14.47 -13.24
C SER A 113 -23.22 -13.33 -12.29
N GLU A 114 -22.33 -13.52 -11.32
CA GLU A 114 -21.55 -12.43 -10.77
C GLU A 114 -20.86 -11.78 -11.98
N GLU A 115 -21.52 -10.77 -12.56
CA GLU A 115 -20.87 -9.76 -13.38
C GLU A 115 -19.79 -9.16 -12.46
N ASP A 116 -18.60 -9.74 -12.51
CA ASP A 116 -17.40 -8.94 -12.34
C ASP A 116 -17.42 -7.99 -13.54
N SER A 117 -18.13 -6.88 -13.34
CA SER A 117 -17.96 -5.68 -14.14
C SER A 117 -16.56 -5.18 -13.82
N ASP A 118 -15.55 -5.90 -14.33
CA ASP A 118 -14.31 -5.32 -14.84
C ASP A 118 -14.70 -4.45 -16.05
N LEU A 119 -15.53 -3.45 -15.76
CA LEU A 119 -15.60 -2.25 -16.54
C LEU A 119 -14.21 -1.64 -16.35
N ASP A 120 -13.32 -1.96 -17.29
CA ASP A 120 -12.33 -1.03 -17.85
C ASP A 120 -13.08 0.19 -18.42
N ASP A 121 -13.83 0.84 -17.54
CA ASP A 121 -14.33 2.16 -17.74
C ASP A 121 -13.08 3.04 -17.63
N GLU A 122 -12.53 3.40 -18.80
CA GLU A 122 -11.62 4.52 -19.02
C GLU A 122 -12.26 5.87 -18.61
N GLN A 123 -13.11 5.87 -17.59
CA GLN A 123 -13.77 7.02 -17.05
C GLN A 123 -12.78 7.72 -16.14
N GLU A 124 -12.42 8.94 -16.54
CA GLU A 124 -11.62 9.84 -15.73
C GLU A 124 -12.21 9.92 -14.31
N ILE A 125 -11.38 9.56 -13.33
CA ILE A 125 -11.78 9.54 -11.92
C ILE A 125 -11.99 10.99 -11.46
N THR A 126 -13.24 11.45 -11.55
CA THR A 126 -13.65 12.76 -11.04
C THR A 126 -13.95 12.69 -9.54
N GLU A 127 -13.91 13.84 -8.86
CA GLU A 127 -14.24 13.96 -7.43
C GLU A 127 -15.63 13.42 -7.04
N GLN A 128 -16.50 13.20 -8.02
CA GLN A 128 -17.86 12.69 -7.84
C GLN A 128 -17.95 11.16 -7.92
N ASN A 129 -16.93 10.48 -8.45
CA ASN A 129 -16.92 9.01 -8.65
C ASN A 129 -16.04 8.27 -7.61
N ILE A 130 -15.28 8.99 -6.79
CA ILE A 130 -14.42 8.39 -5.76
C ILE A 130 -15.27 7.91 -4.56
N LYS A 131 -15.50 6.61 -4.45
CA LYS A 131 -16.14 6.00 -3.27
C LYS A 131 -15.12 5.82 -2.14
N LEU A 132 -15.13 6.72 -1.16
CA LEU A 132 -14.32 6.57 0.05
C LEU A 132 -15.01 5.68 1.10
N PRO A 133 -14.26 4.78 1.78
CA PRO A 133 -14.79 4.01 2.90
C PRO A 133 -15.32 4.96 4.00
N GLY A 134 -16.64 4.92 4.24
CA GLY A 134 -17.29 5.75 5.27
C GLY A 134 -18.27 6.81 4.77
N ASP A 135 -18.46 6.96 3.45
CA ASP A 135 -19.35 7.96 2.84
C ASP A 135 -20.86 7.67 2.99
N LYS A 136 -21.24 6.81 3.95
CA LYS A 136 -22.65 6.59 4.32
C LYS A 136 -23.11 7.71 5.28
N GLY A 137 -23.26 8.92 4.73
CA GLY A 137 -24.07 10.01 5.30
C GLY A 137 -23.60 10.65 6.61
N LYS A 138 -22.46 10.25 7.17
CA LYS A 138 -21.89 10.85 8.39
C LYS A 138 -20.60 11.57 8.04
N LYS A 139 -20.70 12.88 7.78
CA LYS A 139 -19.54 13.76 7.57
C LYS A 139 -18.73 13.85 8.87
N THR A 140 -17.74 12.98 9.05
CA THR A 140 -16.69 13.22 10.05
C THR A 140 -15.81 14.34 9.52
N LYS A 141 -15.76 15.49 10.22
CA LYS A 141 -14.89 16.60 9.84
C LYS A 141 -13.43 16.14 10.01
N ALA A 142 -12.73 15.90 8.91
CA ALA A 142 -11.30 15.63 8.95
C ALA A 142 -10.55 16.93 9.32
N HIS A 143 -9.76 16.90 10.40
CA HIS A 143 -8.94 18.02 10.82
C HIS A 143 -7.55 17.95 10.18
N ILE A 144 -7.50 18.11 8.85
CA ILE A 144 -6.25 18.15 8.09
C ILE A 144 -5.75 19.60 8.07
N GLN A 145 -4.53 19.85 8.54
CA GLN A 145 -3.85 21.14 8.48
C GLN A 145 -2.58 21.00 7.64
N VAL A 146 -2.43 21.88 6.64
CA VAL A 146 -1.20 21.99 5.87
C VAL A 146 -0.21 22.79 6.71
N LEU A 147 0.90 22.15 7.08
CA LEU A 147 1.99 22.81 7.79
C LEU A 147 2.92 23.42 6.74
N ASP A 148 2.86 24.74 6.57
CA ASP A 148 3.78 25.45 5.70
C ASP A 148 5.22 25.19 6.18
N LYS A 149 5.99 24.48 5.36
CA LYS A 149 7.43 24.34 5.60
C LYS A 149 8.05 25.72 5.34
N PRO A 150 8.80 26.30 6.28
CA PRO A 150 9.53 27.53 6.00
C PRO A 150 10.50 27.25 4.84
N GLY A 151 10.38 28.05 3.79
CA GLY A 151 11.16 27.91 2.57
C GLY A 151 12.65 27.79 2.88
N ALA A 152 13.27 26.75 2.32
CA ALA A 152 14.71 26.65 2.24
C ALA A 152 15.20 27.86 1.42
N ARG A 153 15.91 28.75 2.09
CA ARG A 153 16.79 29.72 1.45
C ARG A 153 18.07 29.02 1.00
#